data_AF-A0A7V3H7B2-F1
#
_entry.id   AF-A0A7V3H7B2-F1
#
_cell.length_a   1.000
_cell.length_b   1.000
_cell.length_c   1.000
_cell.angle_alpha   90.00
_cell.angle_beta   90.00
_cell.angle_gamma   90.00
#
_symmetry.space_group_name_H-M   'P 1'
#
loop_
_entity.id
_entity.type
_entity.pdbx_description
1 polymer ?
#
loop_
_entity_poly.entity_id
_entity_poly.type
_entity_poly.pdbx_seq_one_letter_code
_entity_poly.pdbx_strand_id
1 'polypeptide(L)' 'MPYHVVIEKLCSCAKKRNLEQIRTFNSKFEAEEHAYEWADHLNNTFCGKHGFDTVEVDDNFVISVEKGCYMEACEI' A
#
# COMPACT_ATOMS: atom_id res chain seq x y z
N MET A 1 15.45 -0.84 -16.94
CA MET A 1 14.51 0.27 -16.67
C MET A 1 14.20 0.23 -15.18
N PRO A 2 14.16 1.36 -14.46
CA PRO A 2 13.76 1.36 -13.06
C PRO A 2 12.26 1.09 -12.94
N TYR A 3 11.86 0.39 -11.89
CA TYR A 3 10.46 0.09 -11.55
C TYR A 3 10.09 0.88 -10.30
N HIS A 4 8.89 1.43 -10.28
CA HIS A 4 8.44 2.28 -9.18
C HIS A 4 7.26 1.66 -8.45
N VAL A 5 7.31 1.73 -7.12
CA VAL A 5 6.20 1.40 -6.22
C VAL A 5 5.68 2.72 -5.66
N VAL A 6 4.42 3.05 -5.95
CA VAL A 6 3.80 4.35 -5.62
C VAL A 6 2.56 4.13 -4.77
N ILE A 7 2.47 4.79 -3.62
CA ILE A 7 1.23 4.82 -2.84
C ILE A 7 0.36 5.96 -3.38
N GLU A 8 -0.81 5.63 -3.95
CA GLU A 8 -1.70 6.64 -4.54
C GLU A 8 -2.23 7.61 -3.46
N LYS A 9 -2.67 7.05 -2.33
CA LYS A 9 -3.25 7.81 -1.23
C LYS A 9 -2.68 7.37 0.11
N LEU A 10 -1.79 8.19 0.66
CA LEU A 10 -1.36 8.03 2.05
C LEU A 10 -2.48 8.41 3.01
N CYS A 11 -2.85 7.49 3.89
CA CYS A 11 -3.76 7.77 5.00
C CYS A 11 -3.09 8.75 5.99
N SER A 12 -3.90 9.49 6.75
CA SER A 12 -3.39 10.45 7.74
C SER A 12 -2.46 9.82 8.79
N CYS A 13 -2.61 8.52 9.06
CA CYS A 13 -1.73 7.77 9.96
C CYS A 13 -0.34 7.56 9.36
N ALA A 14 -0.25 7.23 8.06
CA ALA A 14 1.02 7.10 7.35
C ALA A 14 1.73 8.46 7.19
N LYS A 15 0.97 9.53 6.88
CA LYS A 15 1.50 10.90 6.80
C LYS A 15 2.13 11.37 8.11
N LYS A 16 1.51 11.08 9.25
CA LYS A 16 2.06 11.42 10.58
C LYS A 16 3.40 10.76 10.87
N ARG A 17 3.69 9.62 10.23
CA ARG A 17 4.95 8.89 10.40
C ARG A 17 6.01 9.24 9.34
N ASN A 18 5.77 10.25 8.50
CA ASN A 18 6.66 10.62 7.39
C ASN A 18 7.02 9.41 6.51
N LEU A 19 6.03 8.57 6.20
CA LEU A 19 6.24 7.44 5.29
C LEU A 19 6.57 7.95 3.88
N GLU A 20 7.57 7.35 3.24
CA GLU A 20 7.88 7.60 1.83
C GLU A 20 6.70 7.16 0.96
N GLN A 21 6.33 7.97 -0.04
CA GLN A 21 5.20 7.66 -0.93
C GLN A 21 5.65 6.87 -2.17
N ILE A 22 6.91 6.99 -2.56
CA ILE A 22 7.46 6.41 -3.78
C ILE A 22 8.75 5.67 -3.43
N ARG A 23 8.88 4.44 -3.92
CA ARG A 23 10.12 3.67 -3.90
C ARG A 23 10.49 3.22 -5.29
N THR A 24 11.79 3.13 -5.55
CA THR A 24 12.32 2.77 -6.86
C THR A 24 13.21 1.55 -6.73
N PHE A 25 13.02 0.59 -7.63
CA PHE A 25 13.71 -0.69 -7.68
C PHE A 25 14.32 -0.92 -9.06
N ASN A 26 15.30 -1.83 -9.12
CA ASN A 26 15.97 -2.20 -10.36
C ASN A 26 15.36 -3.44 -11.02
N SER A 27 14.57 -4.22 -10.28
CA SER A 27 13.93 -5.46 -10.72
C SER A 27 12.41 -5.39 -10.52
N LYS A 28 11.65 -5.93 -11.49
CA LYS A 28 10.18 -6.01 -11.41
C LYS A 28 9.76 -6.90 -10.25
N PHE A 29 10.44 -8.03 -10.08
CA PHE A 29 10.16 -8.99 -9.00
C PHE A 29 10.39 -8.35 -7.61
N GLU A 30 11.49 -7.63 -7.43
CA GLU A 30 11.73 -6.91 -6.16
C GLU A 30 10.68 -5.83 -5.91
N ALA A 31 10.26 -5.11 -6.96
CA ALA A 31 9.21 -4.09 -6.84
C ALA A 31 7.86 -4.72 -6.48
N GLU A 32 7.52 -5.87 -7.07
CA GLU A 32 6.30 -6.61 -6.83
C GLU A 32 6.23 -7.13 -5.39
N GLU A 33 7.25 -7.89 -4.96
CA GLU A 33 7.33 -8.42 -3.58
C GLU A 33 7.25 -7.28 -2.57
N HIS A 34 8.03 -6.21 -2.80
CA HIS A 34 8.02 -5.07 -1.89
C HIS A 34 6.67 -4.36 -1.85
N ALA A 35 5.97 -4.26 -2.98
CA ALA A 35 4.66 -3.61 -3.03
C ALA A 35 3.63 -4.41 -2.21
N TYR A 36 3.61 -5.74 -2.32
CA TYR A 36 2.74 -6.61 -1.53
C TYR A 36 3.06 -6.55 -0.03
N GLU A 37 4.34 -6.68 0.34
CA GLU A 37 4.78 -6.57 1.73
C GLU A 37 4.42 -5.19 2.32
N TRP A 38 4.54 -4.13 1.52
CA TRP A 38 4.24 -2.79 1.97
C TRP A 38 2.74 -2.56 2.16
N ALA A 39 1.90 -3.08 1.26
CA ALA A 39 0.45 -3.06 1.42
C ALA A 39 0.01 -3.83 2.67
N ASP A 40 0.54 -5.04 2.90
CA ASP A 40 0.26 -5.83 4.11
C ASP A 40 0.71 -5.09 5.39
N HIS A 41 1.92 -4.53 5.39
CA HIS A 41 2.41 -3.75 6.51
C HIS A 41 1.53 -2.50 6.76
N LEU A 42 1.02 -1.86 5.71
CA LEU A 42 0.07 -0.75 5.82
C LEU A 42 -1.28 -1.19 6.43
N ASN A 43 -1.78 -2.37 6.05
CA ASN A 43 -3.00 -2.97 6.59
C ASN A 43 -2.85 -3.32 8.08
N ASN A 44 -1.75 -3.96 8.47
CA ASN A 44 -1.54 -4.49 9.82
C ASN A 44 -0.99 -3.45 10.82
N THR A 45 -0.12 -2.53 10.39
CA THR A 45 0.59 -1.62 11.30
C THR A 45 -0.08 -0.25 11.42
N PHE A 46 -0.84 0.17 10.42
CA PHE A 46 -1.50 1.47 10.43
C PHE A 46 -2.97 1.31 10.83
N CYS A 47 -3.81 2.19 10.31
CA CYS A 47 -5.13 2.53 10.83
C CYS A 47 -6.09 1.35 11.09
N GLY A 48 -5.87 0.15 10.55
CA GLY A 48 -6.75 -1.02 10.71
C GLY A 48 -8.18 -0.80 10.20
N LYS A 49 -8.43 0.34 9.56
CA LYS A 49 -9.74 0.83 9.06
C LYS A 49 -9.75 1.06 7.56
N HIS A 50 -8.58 1.05 6.93
CA HIS A 50 -8.44 1.21 5.49
C HIS A 50 -7.74 -0.04 4.98
N GLY A 51 -8.26 -0.60 3.88
CA GLY A 51 -7.59 -1.64 3.12
C GLY A 51 -6.63 -1.01 2.13
N PHE A 52 -5.45 -1.61 2.00
CA PHE A 52 -4.45 -1.27 0.99
C PHE A 52 -4.29 -2.49 0.09
N ASP A 53 -4.31 -2.25 -1.22
CA ASP A 53 -4.14 -3.27 -2.25
C ASP A 53 -3.18 -2.78 -3.34
N THR A 54 -2.56 -3.71 -4.06
CA THR A 54 -1.51 -3.46 -5.04
C THR A 54 -1.99 -3.72 -6.46
N VAL A 55 -1.86 -2.71 -7.32
CA VAL A 55 -2.25 -2.79 -8.72
C VAL A 55 -1.04 -2.57 -9.62
N GLU A 56 -0.79 -3.46 -10.56
CA GLU A 56 0.23 -3.27 -11.59
C GLU A 56 -0.28 -2.31 -12.68
N VAL A 57 0.50 -1.28 -12.99
CA VAL A 57 0.21 -0.27 -14.02
C VAL A 57 1.49 0.02 -14.80
N ASP A 58 1.51 -0.31 -16.09
CA ASP A 58 2.64 -0.06 -16.99
C ASP A 58 4.00 -0.48 -16.38
N ASP A 59 4.09 -1.74 -15.94
CA ASP A 59 5.24 -2.35 -15.25
C ASP A 59 5.61 -1.73 -13.89
N ASN A 60 4.85 -0.74 -13.40
CA ASN A 60 4.99 -0.16 -12.08
C ASN A 60 3.90 -0.70 -11.14
N PHE A 61 4.10 -0.52 -9.83
CA PHE A 61 3.14 -0.97 -8.83
C PHE A 61 2.54 0.21 -8.10
N VAL A 62 1.22 0.26 -8.03
CA VAL A 62 0.47 1.32 -7.35
C VAL A 62 -0.29 0.71 -6.17
N ILE A 63 0.05 1.16 -4.97
CA ILE A 63 -0.67 0.81 -3.75
C ILE A 63 -1.86 1.76 -3.61
N SER A 64 -3.05 1.22 -3.84
CA SER A 64 -4.31 1.95 -3.74
C SER A 64 -4.95 1.73 -2.37
N VAL A 65 -5.59 2.77 -1.85
CA VAL A 65 -6.48 2.63 -0.69
C VAL A 65 -7.83 2.22 -1.22
N GLU A 66 -8.24 1.00 -0.90
CA GLU A 66 -9.65 0.66 -0.96
C GLU A 66 -10.33 1.28 0.26
N LYS A 67 -11.36 2.09 0.00
CA LYS A 67 -12.35 2.46 1.02
C LYS A 67 -13.23 1.24 1.33
N GLY A 68 -12.61 0.16 1.79
CA GLY A 68 -13.30 -0.95 2.43
C GLY A 68 -13.68 -0.50 3.83
N CYS A 69 -14.94 -0.10 4.02
CA CYS A 69 -15.54 -0.14 5.35
C CYS A 69 -15.62 -1.61 5.75
N TYR A 70 -14.77 -2.06 6.68
CA TYR A 70 -15.05 -3.28 7.44
C TYR A 70 -15.68 -2.91 8.79
N MET A 71 -16.97 -2.57 8.73
CA MET A 71 -17.95 -3.00 9.73
C MET A 71 -18.96 -3.77 8.88
N GLU A 72 -19.20 -5.06 9.05
CA GLU A 72 -19.49 -5.84 10.26
C GLU A 72 -18.69 -7.17 10.23
N ALA A 73 -18.13 -7.66 11.33
CA ALA A 73 -18.88 -8.12 12.48
C ALA A 73 -18.19 -7.77 13.80
N CYS A 74 -18.84 -6.90 14.56
CA CYS A 74 -18.83 -7.01 16.01
C CYS A 74 -20.25 -7.46 16.37
N GLU A 75 -20.52 -8.76 16.28
CA GLU A 75 -21.69 -9.32 16.96
C GLU A 75 -21.27 -9.59 18.41
N ILE A 76 -21.67 -8.63 19.26
CA ILE A 76 -22.05 -8.70 20.69
C ILE A 76 -21.18 -9.59 21.60
#